data_AF-A0AAU5XUT2-F1
#
_entry.id   AF-A0AAU5XUT2-F1
#
_cell.length_a   1.000
_cell.length_b   1.000
_cell.length_c   1.000
_cell.angle_alpha   90.00
_cell.angle_beta   90.00
_cell.angle_gamma   90.00
#
_symmetry.space_group_name_H-M   'P 1'
#
loop_
_entity.id
_entity.type
_entity.pdbx_description
1 polymer ?
#
loop_
_entity_poly.entity_id
_entity_poly.type
_entity_poly.pdbx_seq_one_letter_code
_entity_poly.pdbx_strand_id
1 'polypeptide(L)'
;MAERVRRPDQHAAVERDVLVRYLDAWTAKALRSQRGGTYVECGGFAADALRVFGEFSDRLEGHLELVIVGSAVPPEVPDGLSVRVVAELGDVEAAGPLLAHVDGADTWPLARSLARGKGHEVLVTAPAESRVVEPGCSVELVADDGSARVLAFLTADTKHLATFKTELWAVDEFAGIRCRDPRDAEGTLVDISLTPQLLPLRRALLAELARRGDQTVAQLQRFTLLETIYRPEDAIGALGSAITAGEIRREPEKGRLTPRTVVGLR
;
A
#
# COMPACT_ATOMS: atom_id res chain seq x y z
N MET A 1 37.10 17.57 9.52
CA MET A 1 35.63 17.70 9.38
C MET A 1 35.19 16.61 8.43
N ALA A 2 34.68 15.50 8.96
CA ALA A 2 34.27 14.36 8.14
C ALA A 2 32.98 14.72 7.41
N GLU A 3 33.06 14.74 6.09
CA GLU A 3 31.93 14.79 5.17
C GLU A 3 31.03 13.58 5.52
N ARG A 4 29.93 13.85 6.24
CA ARG A 4 28.88 12.84 6.41
C ARG A 4 28.37 12.54 5.02
N VAL A 5 28.83 11.42 4.45
CA VAL A 5 28.16 10.75 3.32
C VAL A 5 26.69 10.74 3.69
N ARG A 6 25.87 11.54 2.98
CA ARG A 6 24.42 11.52 3.18
C ARG A 6 24.01 10.08 2.92
N ARG A 7 23.55 9.37 3.94
CA ARG A 7 22.85 8.11 3.72
C ARG A 7 21.74 8.41 2.71
N PRO A 8 21.54 7.54 1.71
CA PRO A 8 20.34 7.60 0.88
C PRO A 8 19.12 7.78 1.80
N ASP A 9 18.20 8.64 1.43
CA ASP A 9 16.96 8.85 2.19
C ASP A 9 16.29 7.49 2.41
N GLN A 10 16.25 7.05 3.67
CA GLN A 10 15.79 5.71 4.03
C GLN A 10 14.30 5.55 3.75
N HIS A 11 13.51 6.62 3.88
CA HIS A 11 12.10 6.60 3.50
C HIS A 11 11.95 6.43 2.00
N ALA A 12 12.67 7.23 1.21
CA ALA A 12 12.62 7.13 -0.25
C ALA A 12 13.02 5.73 -0.75
N ALA A 13 13.96 5.06 -0.06
CA ALA A 13 14.35 3.69 -0.41
C ALA A 13 13.20 2.69 -0.23
N VAL A 14 12.46 2.77 0.89
CA VAL A 14 11.29 1.91 1.16
C VAL A 14 10.12 2.27 0.24
N GLU A 15 9.82 3.56 0.07
CA GLU A 15 8.77 4.06 -0.82
C GLU A 15 8.98 3.56 -2.26
N ARG A 16 10.23 3.65 -2.75
CA ARG A 16 10.63 3.11 -4.05
C ARG A 16 10.45 1.60 -4.14
N ASP A 17 10.86 0.83 -3.14
CA ASP A 17 10.74 -0.64 -3.21
C ASP A 17 9.27 -1.10 -3.21
N VAL A 18 8.43 -0.48 -2.37
CA VAL A 18 6.97 -0.72 -2.40
C VAL A 18 6.39 -0.37 -3.77
N LEU A 19 6.74 0.81 -4.31
CA LEU A 19 6.24 1.27 -5.60
C LEU A 19 6.66 0.32 -6.72
N VAL A 20 7.94 -0.05 -6.81
CA VAL A 20 8.48 -0.93 -7.86
C VAL A 20 7.79 -2.29 -7.83
N ARG A 21 7.66 -2.91 -6.66
CA ARG A 21 6.97 -4.20 -6.49
C ARG A 21 5.50 -4.12 -6.91
N TYR A 22 4.81 -3.08 -6.44
CA TYR A 22 3.41 -2.88 -6.80
C TYR A 22 3.23 -2.58 -8.30
N LEU A 23 4.14 -1.81 -8.89
CA LEU A 23 4.12 -1.43 -10.29
C LEU A 23 4.31 -2.66 -11.19
N ASP A 24 5.17 -3.61 -10.83
CA ASP A 24 5.30 -4.90 -11.54
C ASP A 24 3.95 -5.65 -11.58
N ALA A 25 3.35 -5.84 -10.39
CA ALA A 25 2.06 -6.53 -10.26
C ALA A 25 0.91 -5.81 -10.99
N TRP A 26 0.92 -4.47 -11.01
CA TRP A 26 -0.06 -3.65 -11.72
C TRP A 26 0.16 -3.69 -13.24
N THR A 27 1.41 -3.57 -13.71
CA THR A 27 1.76 -3.51 -15.14
C THR A 27 1.28 -4.77 -15.86
N ALA A 28 1.50 -5.95 -15.27
CA ALA A 28 1.02 -7.22 -15.82
C ALA A 28 -0.50 -7.23 -16.05
N LYS A 29 -1.29 -6.54 -15.21
CA LYS A 29 -2.75 -6.40 -15.33
C LYS A 29 -3.12 -5.30 -16.33
N ALA A 30 -2.46 -4.15 -16.27
CA ALA A 30 -2.67 -3.01 -17.16
C ALA A 30 -2.51 -3.41 -18.62
N LEU A 31 -1.47 -4.18 -18.94
CA LEU A 31 -1.19 -4.69 -20.29
C LEU A 31 -2.23 -5.70 -20.82
N ARG A 32 -3.16 -6.17 -19.99
CA ARG A 32 -4.30 -7.02 -20.43
C ARG A 32 -5.57 -6.19 -20.70
N SER A 33 -5.56 -4.92 -20.33
CA SER A 33 -6.67 -3.99 -20.55
C SER A 33 -6.84 -3.68 -22.04
N GLN A 34 -8.07 -3.76 -22.53
CA GLN A 34 -8.42 -3.31 -23.89
C GLN A 34 -8.40 -1.78 -24.04
N ARG A 35 -8.30 -1.03 -22.93
CA ARG A 35 -8.27 0.44 -22.92
C ARG A 35 -6.87 1.01 -22.68
N GLY A 36 -5.84 0.15 -22.69
CA GLY A 36 -4.51 0.48 -22.19
C GLY A 36 -4.52 0.77 -20.68
N GLY A 37 -3.34 1.03 -20.12
CA GLY A 37 -3.15 1.54 -18.77
C GLY A 37 -2.40 2.87 -18.79
N THR A 38 -2.60 3.67 -17.74
CA THR A 38 -1.91 4.95 -17.54
C THR A 38 -1.20 4.92 -16.19
N TYR A 39 0.12 5.03 -16.22
CA TYR A 39 0.92 5.28 -15.01
C TYR A 39 1.22 6.78 -14.91
N VAL A 40 1.01 7.37 -13.74
CA VAL A 40 1.22 8.80 -13.50
C VAL A 40 2.31 8.96 -12.45
N GLU A 41 3.33 9.73 -12.76
CA GLU A 41 4.45 10.00 -11.87
C GLU A 41 4.50 11.48 -11.47
N CYS A 42 4.34 11.73 -10.17
CA CYS A 42 4.36 13.05 -9.54
C CYS A 42 5.17 13.03 -8.21
N GLY A 43 6.14 12.13 -8.06
CA GLY A 43 6.94 12.00 -6.84
C GLY A 43 8.41 11.63 -7.05
N GLY A 44 8.92 11.70 -8.28
CA GLY A 44 10.35 11.58 -8.59
C GLY A 44 10.85 10.16 -8.88
N PHE A 45 9.98 9.15 -8.99
CA PHE A 45 10.37 7.76 -9.29
C PHE A 45 10.20 7.35 -10.76
N ALA A 46 10.16 8.32 -11.68
CA ALA A 46 9.96 8.07 -13.12
C ALA A 46 11.01 7.10 -13.68
N ALA A 47 12.28 7.27 -13.31
CA ALA A 47 13.35 6.40 -13.78
C ALA A 47 13.22 4.96 -13.26
N ASP A 48 12.75 4.77 -12.03
CA ASP A 48 12.49 3.44 -11.48
C ASP A 48 11.30 2.77 -12.18
N ALA A 49 10.24 3.53 -12.46
CA ALA A 49 9.10 3.04 -13.22
C ALA A 49 9.46 2.61 -14.65
N LEU A 50 10.31 3.38 -15.34
CA LEU A 50 10.79 3.04 -16.67
C LEU A 50 11.58 1.72 -16.68
N ARG A 51 12.36 1.42 -15.64
CA ARG A 51 13.06 0.14 -15.50
C ARG A 51 12.09 -1.03 -15.40
N VAL A 52 11.03 -0.90 -14.59
CA VAL A 52 9.97 -1.90 -14.48
C VAL A 52 9.30 -2.12 -15.83
N PHE A 53 8.93 -1.05 -16.53
CA PHE A 53 8.30 -1.18 -17.86
C PHE A 53 9.22 -1.81 -18.90
N GLY A 54 10.54 -1.60 -18.80
CA GLY A 54 11.53 -2.25 -19.66
C GLY A 54 11.46 -3.79 -19.63
N GLU A 55 11.07 -4.38 -18.49
CA GLU A 55 10.87 -5.83 -18.35
C GLU A 55 9.68 -6.35 -19.17
N PHE A 56 8.78 -5.46 -19.62
CA PHE A 56 7.61 -5.74 -20.44
C PHE A 56 7.69 -5.14 -21.85
N SER A 57 8.89 -4.77 -22.31
CA SER A 57 9.13 -4.05 -23.59
C SER A 57 8.46 -4.70 -24.81
N ASP A 58 8.33 -6.04 -24.84
CA ASP A 58 7.66 -6.79 -25.90
C ASP A 58 6.13 -6.58 -25.98
N ARG A 59 5.54 -5.90 -24.99
CA ARG A 59 4.09 -5.76 -24.82
C ARG A 59 3.61 -4.33 -24.60
N LEU A 60 4.50 -3.34 -24.60
CA LEU A 60 4.14 -1.94 -24.27
C LEU A 60 3.37 -1.22 -25.39
N GLU A 61 3.67 -1.56 -26.65
CA GLU A 61 3.19 -0.81 -27.81
C GLU A 61 1.65 -0.67 -27.82
N GLY A 62 1.17 0.58 -27.70
CA GLY A 62 -0.26 0.90 -27.69
C GLY A 62 -1.02 0.47 -26.43
N HIS A 63 -0.34 -0.07 -25.41
CA HIS A 63 -0.97 -0.63 -24.21
C HIS A 63 -0.64 0.12 -22.92
N LEU A 64 0.43 0.91 -22.88
CA LEU A 64 0.83 1.64 -21.67
C LEU A 64 1.27 3.08 -21.99
N GLU A 65 0.77 4.03 -21.20
CA GLU A 65 1.22 5.43 -21.17
C GLU A 65 1.86 5.75 -19.81
N LEU A 66 3.01 6.40 -19.81
CA LEU A 66 3.57 7.11 -18.67
C LEU A 66 3.28 8.61 -18.79
N VAL A 67 2.63 9.17 -17.77
CA VAL A 67 2.39 10.61 -17.64
C VAL A 67 3.28 11.17 -16.53
N ILE A 68 4.14 12.13 -16.85
CA ILE A 68 5.02 12.80 -15.90
C ILE A 68 4.45 14.18 -15.60
N VAL A 69 4.29 14.50 -14.31
CA VAL A 69 3.72 15.77 -13.86
C VAL A 69 4.82 16.71 -13.42
N GLY A 70 4.89 17.91 -14.01
CA GLY A 70 5.76 19.00 -13.58
C GLY A 70 7.27 18.73 -13.71
N SER A 71 7.67 17.65 -14.38
CA SER A 71 9.07 17.21 -14.50
C SER A 71 9.41 16.80 -15.93
N ALA A 72 10.71 16.81 -16.26
CA ALA A 72 11.20 16.36 -17.56
C ALA A 72 11.18 14.83 -17.70
N VAL A 73 11.12 14.36 -18.94
CA VAL A 73 11.21 12.92 -19.26
C VAL A 73 12.63 12.41 -18.99
N PRO A 74 12.81 11.29 -18.25
CA PRO A 74 14.11 10.65 -18.12
C PRO A 74 14.66 10.15 -19.47
N PRO A 75 15.99 10.04 -19.64
CA PRO A 75 16.61 9.78 -20.94
C PRO A 75 16.36 8.37 -21.50
N GLU A 76 16.10 7.37 -20.64
CA GLU A 76 16.00 5.96 -21.02
C GLU A 76 14.53 5.49 -21.03
N VAL A 77 13.83 5.80 -22.12
CA VAL A 77 12.44 5.36 -22.32
C VAL A 77 12.42 4.03 -23.09
N PRO A 78 11.79 2.97 -22.56
CA PRO A 78 11.63 1.70 -23.28
C PRO A 78 10.88 1.87 -24.61
N ASP A 79 11.28 1.11 -25.62
CA ASP A 79 10.60 1.09 -26.91
C ASP A 79 9.12 0.70 -26.74
N GLY A 80 8.25 1.36 -27.51
CA GLY A 80 6.80 1.14 -27.47
C GLY A 80 6.05 1.81 -26.32
N LEU A 81 6.75 2.40 -25.33
CA LEU A 81 6.11 3.16 -24.26
C LEU A 81 5.73 4.57 -24.74
N SER A 82 4.46 4.94 -24.58
CA SER A 82 4.03 6.32 -24.79
C SER A 82 4.36 7.16 -23.55
N VAL A 83 5.02 8.30 -23.73
CA VAL A 83 5.34 9.22 -22.62
C VAL A 83 4.77 10.61 -22.90
N ARG A 84 4.08 11.17 -21.92
CA ARG A 84 3.53 12.53 -21.97
C ARG A 84 3.91 13.31 -20.72
N VAL A 85 4.19 14.61 -20.90
CA VAL A 85 4.42 15.54 -19.78
C VAL A 85 3.22 16.46 -19.64
N VAL A 86 2.76 16.65 -18.41
CA VAL A 86 1.71 17.63 -18.07
C VAL A 86 2.22 18.58 -17.00
N ALA A 87 1.62 19.77 -16.91
CA ALA A 87 2.03 20.78 -15.94
C ALA A 87 1.52 20.42 -14.54
N GLU A 88 0.25 20.01 -14.44
CA GLU A 88 -0.42 19.77 -13.18
C GLU A 88 -1.10 18.40 -13.14
N LEU A 89 -1.24 17.83 -11.94
CA LEU A 89 -1.91 16.53 -11.73
C LEU A 89 -3.39 16.58 -12.17
N GLY A 90 -4.01 17.77 -12.17
CA GLY A 90 -5.38 17.97 -12.64
C GLY A 90 -5.57 17.79 -14.15
N ASP A 91 -4.49 17.85 -14.94
CA ASP A 91 -4.51 17.68 -16.40
C ASP A 91 -4.45 16.21 -16.84
N VAL A 92 -4.42 15.28 -15.87
CA VAL A 92 -4.29 13.86 -16.12
C VAL A 92 -5.66 13.26 -16.47
N GLU A 93 -5.70 12.62 -17.62
CA GLU A 93 -6.85 11.85 -18.10
C GLU A 93 -6.42 10.41 -18.37
N ALA A 94 -7.27 9.45 -18.00
CA ALA A 94 -7.07 8.04 -18.28
C ALA A 94 -8.38 7.37 -18.73
N ALA A 95 -8.31 6.60 -19.83
CA ALA A 95 -9.45 5.85 -20.37
C ALA A 95 -9.59 4.44 -19.75
N GLY A 96 -8.48 3.89 -19.24
CA GLY A 96 -8.36 2.55 -18.68
C GLY A 96 -7.94 2.54 -17.20
N PRO A 97 -7.36 1.43 -16.70
CA PRO A 97 -6.75 1.39 -15.38
C PRO A 97 -5.69 2.48 -15.23
N LEU A 98 -5.66 3.09 -14.04
CA LEU A 98 -4.72 4.15 -13.69
C LEU A 98 -4.01 3.78 -12.40
N LEU A 99 -2.69 3.94 -12.39
CA LEU A 99 -1.88 3.95 -11.18
C LEU A 99 -1.12 5.28 -11.12
N ALA A 100 -1.31 6.05 -10.05
CA ALA A 100 -0.58 7.28 -9.83
C ALA A 100 0.33 7.17 -8.60
N HIS A 101 1.58 7.59 -8.72
CA HIS A 101 2.45 7.90 -7.58
C HIS A 101 2.52 9.42 -7.41
N VAL A 102 2.22 9.90 -6.21
CA VAL A 102 2.15 11.33 -5.91
C VAL A 102 2.85 11.62 -4.59
N ASP A 103 3.83 12.53 -4.60
CA ASP A 103 4.52 12.98 -3.39
C ASP A 103 4.03 14.38 -2.99
N GLY A 104 3.79 14.57 -1.69
CA GLY A 104 3.46 15.85 -1.09
C GLY A 104 1.99 15.99 -0.65
N ALA A 105 1.81 16.62 0.51
CA ALA A 105 0.52 16.82 1.17
C ALA A 105 -0.51 17.60 0.34
N ASP A 106 -0.05 18.59 -0.42
CA ASP A 106 -0.92 19.50 -1.18
C ASP A 106 -1.67 18.79 -2.31
N THR A 107 -1.21 17.60 -2.70
CA THR A 107 -1.81 16.80 -3.77
C THR A 107 -2.98 15.93 -3.31
N TRP A 108 -3.21 15.83 -2.00
CA TRP A 108 -4.19 14.92 -1.40
C TRP A 108 -5.61 15.05 -1.96
N PRO A 109 -6.17 16.27 -2.17
CA PRO A 109 -7.50 16.42 -2.75
C PRO A 109 -7.61 15.82 -4.16
N LEU A 110 -6.58 15.99 -4.99
CA LEU A 110 -6.53 15.46 -6.35
C LEU A 110 -6.32 13.95 -6.36
N ALA A 111 -5.40 13.44 -5.53
CA ALA A 111 -5.19 12.01 -5.33
C ALA A 111 -6.50 11.29 -4.97
N ARG A 112 -7.29 11.87 -4.07
CA ARG A 112 -8.62 11.34 -3.71
C ARG A 112 -9.61 11.37 -4.86
N SER A 113 -9.59 12.43 -5.67
CA SER A 113 -10.46 12.53 -6.84
C SER A 113 -10.13 11.43 -7.86
N LEU A 114 -8.84 11.24 -8.15
CA LEU A 114 -8.34 10.22 -9.06
C LEU A 114 -8.72 8.80 -8.60
N ALA A 115 -8.54 8.48 -7.31
CA ALA A 115 -8.80 7.16 -6.76
C ALA A 115 -10.28 6.70 -6.80
N ARG A 116 -11.23 7.60 -7.12
CA ARG A 116 -12.65 7.26 -7.26
C ARG A 116 -12.98 6.54 -8.57
N GLY A 117 -12.09 6.62 -9.57
CA GLY A 117 -12.27 5.94 -10.86
C GLY A 117 -12.23 4.42 -10.71
N LYS A 118 -13.01 3.72 -11.53
CA LYS A 118 -13.01 2.25 -11.53
C LYS A 118 -11.66 1.74 -12.06
N GLY A 119 -10.93 1.00 -11.24
CA GLY A 119 -9.59 0.53 -11.58
C GLY A 119 -8.53 1.63 -11.47
N HIS A 120 -8.83 2.71 -10.75
CA HIS A 120 -7.86 3.73 -10.39
C HIS A 120 -7.27 3.44 -9.02
N GLU A 121 -5.97 3.65 -8.91
CA GLU A 121 -5.14 3.38 -7.76
C GLU A 121 -4.18 4.55 -7.59
N VAL A 122 -4.04 5.05 -6.37
CA VAL A 122 -3.14 6.18 -6.09
C VAL A 122 -2.30 5.85 -4.87
N LEU A 123 -0.98 5.83 -5.06
CA LEU A 123 0.01 5.76 -4.00
C LEU A 123 0.45 7.18 -3.67
N VAL A 124 0.24 7.60 -2.42
CA VAL A 124 0.59 8.94 -1.93
C VAL A 124 1.68 8.83 -0.88
N THR A 125 2.72 9.62 -1.03
CA THR A 125 3.78 9.80 -0.03
C THR A 125 3.76 11.25 0.48
N ALA A 126 3.97 11.44 1.79
CA ALA A 126 3.98 12.76 2.41
C ALA A 126 4.63 12.73 3.79
N PRO A 127 5.05 13.87 4.37
CA PRO A 127 5.39 13.95 5.79
C PRO A 127 4.23 13.47 6.68
N ALA A 128 4.52 12.78 7.79
CA ALA A 128 3.48 12.16 8.61
C ALA A 128 2.55 13.17 9.32
N GLU A 129 3.02 14.39 9.56
CA GLU A 129 2.22 15.50 10.09
C GLU A 129 1.11 15.96 9.13
N SER A 130 1.23 15.65 7.83
CA SER A 130 0.25 16.00 6.80
C SER A 130 -0.93 15.02 6.72
N ARG A 131 -1.07 14.18 7.74
CA ARG A 131 -1.99 13.04 7.78
C ARG A 131 -3.43 13.42 7.49
N VAL A 132 -4.04 12.66 6.60
CA VAL A 132 -5.50 12.55 6.46
C VAL A 132 -5.88 11.08 6.60
N VAL A 133 -6.72 10.75 7.59
CA VAL A 133 -7.25 9.39 7.76
C VAL A 133 -8.37 9.19 6.74
N GLU A 134 -8.08 8.44 5.69
CA GLU A 134 -9.00 8.20 4.57
C GLU A 134 -9.24 6.70 4.34
N PRO A 135 -10.30 6.31 3.60
CA PRO A 135 -10.49 4.94 3.15
C PRO A 135 -9.35 4.49 2.23
N GLY A 136 -8.82 3.29 2.49
CA GLY A 136 -7.61 2.75 1.85
C GLY A 136 -6.66 2.17 2.90
N CYS A 137 -5.41 1.91 2.51
CA CYS A 137 -4.34 1.56 3.45
C CYS A 137 -3.50 2.82 3.69
N SER A 138 -3.21 3.15 4.95
CA SER A 138 -2.24 4.18 5.29
C SER A 138 -1.30 3.61 6.34
N VAL A 139 0.00 3.75 6.11
CA VAL A 139 1.06 3.29 6.99
C VAL A 139 2.04 4.43 7.21
N GLU A 140 2.51 4.58 8.44
CA GLU A 140 3.58 5.53 8.75
C GLU A 140 4.92 4.78 8.76
N LEU A 141 5.84 5.21 7.89
CA LEU A 141 7.23 4.76 7.82
C LEU A 141 8.05 5.64 8.75
N VAL A 142 8.61 5.06 9.81
CA VAL A 142 9.30 5.75 10.90
C VAL A 142 10.76 5.34 10.90
N ALA A 143 11.64 6.33 10.77
CA ALA A 143 13.09 6.13 10.86
C ALA A 143 13.58 6.07 12.31
N ASP A 144 14.81 5.59 12.50
CA ASP A 144 15.44 5.50 13.83
C ASP A 144 15.62 6.86 14.52
N ASP A 145 15.69 7.95 13.77
CA ASP A 145 15.75 9.31 14.30
C ASP A 145 14.37 9.89 14.68
N GLY A 146 13.30 9.10 14.48
CA GLY A 146 11.92 9.47 14.77
C GLY A 146 11.22 10.25 13.67
N SER A 147 11.92 10.60 12.58
CA SER A 147 11.27 11.20 11.41
C SER A 147 10.31 10.19 10.75
N ALA A 148 9.16 10.68 10.29
CA ALA A 148 8.11 9.82 9.79
C ALA A 148 7.49 10.37 8.50
N ARG A 149 7.22 9.46 7.57
CA ARG A 149 6.46 9.73 6.34
C ARG A 149 5.26 8.80 6.26
N VAL A 150 4.16 9.28 5.71
CA VAL A 150 2.99 8.47 5.42
C VAL A 150 3.11 7.92 4.01
N LEU A 151 2.87 6.63 3.87
CA LEU A 151 2.59 5.96 2.61
C LEU A 151 1.11 5.55 2.62
N ALA A 152 0.34 6.07 1.68
CA ALA A 152 -1.09 5.78 1.58
C ALA A 152 -1.44 5.20 0.21
N PHE A 153 -2.26 4.16 0.20
CA PHE A 153 -2.80 3.55 -1.01
C PHE A 153 -4.31 3.73 -1.05
N LEU A 154 -4.75 4.52 -2.02
CA LEU A 154 -6.14 4.90 -2.23
C LEU A 154 -6.69 4.14 -3.43
N THR A 155 -7.78 3.40 -3.20
CA THR A 155 -8.52 2.73 -4.27
C THR A 155 -9.95 2.43 -3.83
N ALA A 156 -10.87 2.33 -4.78
CA ALA A 156 -12.21 1.80 -4.56
C ALA A 156 -12.28 0.26 -4.63
N ASP A 157 -11.21 -0.42 -5.08
CA ASP A 157 -11.21 -1.88 -5.29
C ASP A 157 -10.51 -2.62 -4.14
N THR A 158 -11.26 -3.43 -3.39
CA THR A 158 -10.71 -4.19 -2.25
C THR A 158 -9.71 -5.27 -2.66
N LYS A 159 -9.74 -5.76 -3.90
CA LYS A 159 -8.73 -6.71 -4.40
C LYS A 159 -7.41 -6.02 -4.67
N HIS A 160 -7.45 -4.78 -5.16
CA HIS A 160 -6.24 -3.98 -5.38
C HIS A 160 -5.63 -3.60 -4.03
N LEU A 161 -6.46 -3.22 -3.05
CA LEU A 161 -6.03 -3.01 -1.67
C LEU A 161 -5.34 -4.25 -1.05
N ALA A 162 -5.91 -5.44 -1.27
CA ALA A 162 -5.30 -6.69 -0.79
C ALA A 162 -3.97 -7.00 -1.50
N THR A 163 -3.89 -6.72 -2.81
CA THR A 163 -2.64 -6.85 -3.57
C THR A 163 -1.60 -5.89 -3.01
N PHE A 164 -1.95 -4.61 -2.83
CA PHE A 164 -1.04 -3.60 -2.27
C PHE A 164 -0.46 -4.01 -0.92
N LYS A 165 -1.31 -4.46 0.01
CA LYS A 165 -0.82 -4.92 1.32
C LYS A 165 0.07 -6.15 1.22
N THR A 166 -0.18 -7.03 0.25
CA THR A 166 0.71 -8.17 0.00
C THR A 166 2.10 -7.69 -0.41
N GLU A 167 2.16 -6.74 -1.36
CA GLU A 167 3.43 -6.17 -1.81
C GLU A 167 4.13 -5.35 -0.72
N LEU A 168 3.38 -4.57 0.06
CA LEU A 168 3.92 -3.80 1.20
C LEU A 168 4.67 -4.69 2.19
N TRP A 169 4.11 -5.86 2.54
CA TRP A 169 4.76 -6.80 3.45
C TRP A 169 5.77 -7.73 2.77
N ALA A 170 5.88 -7.70 1.45
CA ALA A 170 6.89 -8.45 0.69
C ALA A 170 8.19 -7.67 0.44
N VAL A 171 8.20 -6.39 0.79
CA VAL A 171 9.39 -5.55 0.89
C VAL A 171 10.38 -6.17 1.87
N ASP A 172 11.65 -6.17 1.50
CA ASP A 172 12.71 -6.71 2.35
C ASP A 172 12.85 -5.86 3.62
N GLU A 173 13.35 -6.44 4.71
CA GLU A 173 13.55 -5.68 5.94
C GLU A 173 14.56 -4.53 5.71
N PHE A 174 14.11 -3.29 5.90
CA PHE A 174 14.97 -2.12 5.74
C PHE A 174 15.58 -1.70 7.07
N ALA A 175 16.91 -1.80 7.16
CA ALA A 175 17.65 -1.34 8.33
C ALA A 175 17.35 0.14 8.61
N GLY A 176 16.69 0.39 9.74
CA GLY A 176 16.39 1.71 10.27
C GLY A 176 15.08 2.33 9.81
N ILE A 177 14.20 1.57 9.13
CA ILE A 177 12.80 1.96 8.90
C ILE A 177 11.86 0.90 9.47
N ARG A 178 10.94 1.33 10.33
CA ARG A 178 9.85 0.51 10.85
C ARG A 178 8.52 1.13 10.46
N CYS A 179 7.48 0.31 10.36
CA CYS A 179 6.15 0.79 10.08
C CYS A 179 5.30 0.85 11.33
N ARG A 180 4.32 1.76 11.37
CA ARG A 180 3.23 1.72 12.35
C ARG A 180 1.90 1.94 11.67
N ASP A 181 0.89 1.28 12.22
CA ASP A 181 -0.49 1.54 11.85
C ASP A 181 -0.93 2.87 12.48
N PRO A 182 -1.32 3.89 11.69
CA PRO A 182 -1.79 5.16 12.22
C PRO A 182 -3.04 5.01 13.12
N ARG A 183 -3.78 3.90 13.00
CA ARG A 183 -4.96 3.56 13.81
C ARG A 183 -4.64 2.71 15.05
N ASP A 184 -3.41 2.22 15.22
CA ASP A 184 -2.99 1.54 16.45
C ASP A 184 -2.81 2.55 17.58
N ALA A 185 -3.64 2.45 18.61
CA ALA A 185 -3.60 3.36 19.75
C ALA A 185 -2.28 3.30 20.54
N GLU A 186 -1.59 2.16 20.52
CA GLU A 186 -0.27 2.01 21.16
C GLU A 186 0.88 2.49 20.27
N GLY A 187 0.61 2.83 19.00
CA GLY A 187 1.64 3.31 18.05
C GLY A 187 2.81 2.34 17.88
N THR A 188 2.55 1.04 17.91
CA THR A 188 3.60 0.02 17.91
C THR A 188 4.38 0.05 16.59
N LEU A 189 5.70 0.22 16.69
CA LEU A 189 6.61 0.08 15.55
C LEU A 189 6.85 -1.39 15.27
N VAL A 190 6.64 -1.81 14.02
CA VAL A 190 6.86 -3.17 13.55
C VAL A 190 7.77 -3.18 12.32
N ASP A 191 8.63 -4.19 12.24
CA ASP A 191 9.53 -4.37 11.09
C ASP A 191 8.74 -4.81 9.87
N ILE A 192 9.09 -4.26 8.70
CA ILE A 192 8.49 -4.65 7.42
C ILE A 192 9.06 -6.01 7.03
N SER A 193 8.21 -7.04 7.01
CA SER A 193 8.62 -8.39 6.67
C SER A 193 7.43 -9.25 6.20
N LEU A 194 7.74 -10.36 5.52
CA LEU A 194 6.76 -11.34 5.06
C LEU A 194 5.95 -11.96 6.22
N THR A 195 6.50 -11.97 7.43
CA THR A 195 5.91 -12.52 8.65
C THR A 195 5.81 -11.44 9.72
N PRO A 196 4.89 -10.47 9.57
CA PRO A 196 4.85 -9.31 10.44
C PRO A 196 4.45 -9.70 11.87
N GLN A 197 4.90 -8.91 12.85
CA GLN A 197 4.46 -9.05 14.23
C GLN A 197 2.95 -8.79 14.33
N LEU A 198 2.19 -9.76 14.87
CA LEU A 198 0.73 -9.73 14.88
C LEU A 198 0.09 -9.20 16.18
N LEU A 199 0.90 -8.73 17.14
CA LEU A 199 0.38 -8.21 18.40
C LEU A 199 -0.53 -6.97 18.20
N PRO A 200 -0.15 -5.95 17.40
CA PRO A 200 -1.04 -4.83 17.11
C PRO A 200 -2.34 -5.27 16.43
N LEU A 201 -2.25 -6.22 15.49
CA LEU A 201 -3.44 -6.79 14.85
C LEU A 201 -4.35 -7.50 15.86
N ARG A 202 -3.79 -8.29 16.79
CA ARG A 202 -4.57 -8.96 17.84
C ARG A 202 -5.33 -7.94 18.68
N ARG A 203 -4.68 -6.86 19.13
CA ARG A 203 -5.37 -5.79 19.88
C ARG A 203 -6.51 -5.16 19.07
N ALA A 204 -6.28 -4.85 17.80
CA ALA A 204 -7.30 -4.27 16.92
C ALA A 204 -8.51 -5.22 16.75
N LEU A 205 -8.27 -6.52 16.58
CA LEU A 205 -9.33 -7.53 16.46
C LEU A 205 -10.12 -7.71 17.76
N LEU A 206 -9.47 -7.69 18.92
CA LEU A 206 -10.15 -7.74 20.21
C LEU A 206 -11.00 -6.50 20.45
N ALA A 207 -10.50 -5.32 20.08
CA ALA A 207 -11.26 -4.07 20.15
C ALA A 207 -12.49 -4.11 19.22
N GLU A 208 -12.35 -4.67 18.01
CA GLU A 208 -13.47 -4.83 17.08
C GLU A 208 -14.53 -5.81 17.61
N LEU A 209 -14.11 -6.92 18.22
CA LEU A 209 -15.02 -7.86 18.88
C LEU A 209 -15.71 -7.22 20.09
N ALA A 210 -15.00 -6.42 20.90
CA ALA A 210 -15.61 -5.67 21.99
C ALA A 210 -16.70 -4.70 21.48
N ARG A 211 -16.48 -4.11 20.31
CA ARG A 211 -17.37 -3.12 19.70
C ARG A 211 -18.59 -3.75 19.00
N ARG A 212 -18.42 -4.87 18.31
CA ARG A 212 -19.47 -5.49 17.47
C ARG A 212 -20.05 -6.80 18.02
N GLY A 213 -19.50 -7.33 19.11
CA GLY A 213 -19.82 -8.65 19.62
C GLY A 213 -19.24 -9.76 18.75
N ASP A 214 -19.89 -10.93 18.79
CA ASP A 214 -19.46 -12.10 18.03
C ASP A 214 -19.43 -11.81 16.51
N GLN A 215 -18.35 -12.21 15.85
CA GLN A 215 -18.14 -12.03 14.41
C GLN A 215 -17.61 -13.32 13.79
N THR A 216 -17.90 -13.52 12.52
CA THR A 216 -17.23 -14.55 11.73
C THR A 216 -15.78 -14.16 11.43
N VAL A 217 -14.92 -15.16 11.27
CA VAL A 217 -13.55 -14.94 10.78
C VAL A 217 -13.55 -14.14 9.48
N ALA A 218 -14.48 -14.39 8.54
CA ALA A 218 -14.58 -13.61 7.30
C ALA A 218 -14.81 -12.11 7.54
N GLN A 219 -15.65 -11.76 8.52
CA GLN A 219 -15.89 -10.36 8.90
C GLN A 219 -14.64 -9.73 9.49
N LEU A 220 -13.90 -10.47 10.32
CA LEU A 220 -12.64 -9.99 10.90
C LEU A 220 -11.53 -9.86 9.87
N GLN A 221 -11.42 -10.79 8.90
CA GLN A 221 -10.50 -10.65 7.77
C GLN A 221 -10.82 -9.42 6.91
N ARG A 222 -12.11 -9.13 6.72
CA ARG A 222 -12.56 -7.90 6.04
C ARG A 222 -12.20 -6.65 6.86
N PHE A 223 -12.38 -6.68 8.18
CA PHE A 223 -11.94 -5.59 9.06
C PHE A 223 -10.43 -5.39 8.94
N THR A 224 -9.62 -6.46 9.01
CA THR A 224 -8.17 -6.40 8.83
C THR A 224 -7.80 -5.77 7.48
N LEU A 225 -8.49 -6.14 6.40
CA LEU A 225 -8.25 -5.57 5.08
C LEU A 225 -8.52 -4.06 5.02
N LEU A 226 -9.59 -3.59 5.66
CA LEU A 226 -10.08 -2.22 5.47
C LEU A 226 -9.58 -1.22 6.53
N GLU A 227 -9.31 -1.70 7.74
CA GLU A 227 -9.13 -0.86 8.92
C GLU A 227 -7.73 -0.94 9.53
N THR A 228 -6.85 -1.81 9.02
CA THR A 228 -5.47 -1.93 9.53
C THR A 228 -4.45 -1.90 8.40
N ILE A 229 -3.15 -2.00 8.71
CA ILE A 229 -2.08 -2.18 7.70
C ILE A 229 -1.86 -3.65 7.30
N TYR A 230 -2.49 -4.61 7.98
CA TYR A 230 -2.24 -6.04 7.84
C TYR A 230 -3.04 -6.70 6.71
N ARG A 231 -2.59 -7.86 6.26
CA ARG A 231 -3.26 -8.66 5.22
C ARG A 231 -4.43 -9.46 5.83
N PRO A 232 -5.47 -9.80 5.05
CA PRO A 232 -6.57 -10.62 5.55
C PRO A 232 -6.13 -11.96 6.15
N GLU A 233 -5.05 -12.55 5.65
CA GLU A 233 -4.54 -13.86 6.10
C GLU A 233 -3.90 -13.77 7.50
N ASP A 234 -3.29 -12.61 7.82
CA ASP A 234 -2.64 -12.35 9.11
C ASP A 234 -3.64 -12.42 10.28
N ALA A 235 -4.93 -12.16 10.03
CA ALA A 235 -5.98 -12.26 11.03
C ALA A 235 -6.07 -13.66 11.64
N ILE A 236 -5.80 -14.72 10.86
CA ILE A 236 -5.85 -16.10 11.36
C ILE A 236 -4.79 -16.33 12.43
N GLY A 237 -3.56 -15.83 12.23
CA GLY A 237 -2.48 -15.93 13.20
C GLY A 237 -2.78 -15.15 14.47
N ALA A 238 -3.29 -13.92 14.33
CA ALA A 238 -3.69 -13.08 15.46
C ALA A 238 -4.83 -13.70 16.29
N LEU A 239 -5.86 -14.24 15.64
CA LEU A 239 -6.96 -14.94 16.30
C LEU A 239 -6.50 -16.23 16.98
N GLY A 240 -5.62 -17.00 16.33
CA GLY A 240 -5.02 -18.20 16.93
C GLY A 240 -4.27 -17.89 18.23
N SER A 241 -3.51 -16.79 18.24
CA SER A 241 -2.84 -16.29 19.44
C SER A 241 -3.82 -15.90 20.55
N ALA A 242 -4.91 -15.18 20.22
CA ALA A 242 -5.93 -14.78 21.18
C ALA A 242 -6.72 -15.98 21.77
N ILE A 243 -7.02 -17.00 20.95
CA ILE A 243 -7.64 -18.25 21.42
C ILE A 243 -6.72 -18.96 22.41
N THR A 244 -5.43 -19.05 22.09
CA THR A 244 -4.42 -19.70 22.93
C THR A 244 -4.25 -18.98 24.26
N ALA A 245 -4.31 -17.64 24.24
CA ALA A 245 -4.29 -16.80 25.43
C ALA A 245 -5.61 -16.85 26.23
N GLY A 246 -6.67 -17.46 25.69
CA GLY A 246 -7.96 -17.60 26.35
C GLY A 246 -8.84 -16.33 26.33
N GLU A 247 -8.52 -15.34 25.50
CA GLU A 247 -9.25 -14.06 25.41
C GLU A 247 -10.53 -14.17 24.58
N ILE A 248 -10.56 -15.11 23.63
CA ILE A 248 -11.70 -15.32 22.75
C ILE A 248 -12.16 -16.77 22.76
N ARG A 249 -13.48 -16.95 22.67
CA ARG A 249 -14.14 -18.23 22.37
C ARG A 249 -14.42 -18.33 20.87
N ARG A 250 -14.68 -19.55 20.41
CA ARG A 250 -15.01 -19.83 19.02
C ARG A 250 -16.03 -20.94 18.86
N GLU A 251 -16.77 -20.90 17.76
CA GLU A 251 -17.69 -21.94 17.33
C GLU A 251 -17.41 -22.33 15.87
N PRO A 252 -17.11 -23.61 15.58
CA PRO A 252 -16.95 -24.72 16.53
C PRO A 252 -15.68 -24.57 17.40
N GLU A 253 -15.68 -25.19 18.59
CA GLU A 253 -14.59 -25.11 19.58
C GLU A 253 -13.25 -25.70 19.11
N LYS A 254 -13.29 -26.63 18.14
CA LYS A 254 -12.13 -27.38 17.64
C LYS A 254 -12.01 -27.29 16.11
N GLY A 255 -10.86 -27.68 15.58
CA GLY A 255 -10.56 -27.64 14.14
C GLY A 255 -9.95 -26.32 13.66
N ARG A 256 -9.70 -26.22 12.34
CA ARG A 256 -9.13 -25.02 11.70
C ARG A 256 -10.13 -23.87 11.73
N LEU A 257 -9.62 -22.64 11.86
CA LEU A 257 -10.43 -21.45 11.65
C LEU A 257 -10.80 -21.36 10.17
N THR A 258 -12.10 -21.36 9.89
CA THR A 258 -12.64 -21.19 8.54
C THR A 258 -13.33 -19.83 8.46
N PRO A 259 -13.59 -19.29 7.25
CA PRO A 259 -14.31 -18.03 7.11
C PRO A 259 -15.67 -17.98 7.84
N ARG A 260 -16.31 -19.13 8.08
CA ARG A 260 -17.60 -19.26 8.78
C ARG A 260 -17.48 -19.45 10.29
N THR A 261 -16.28 -19.71 10.81
CA THR A 261 -16.07 -19.86 12.25
C THR A 261 -16.44 -18.56 12.93
N VAL A 262 -17.30 -18.63 13.94
CA VAL A 262 -17.70 -17.48 14.75
C VAL A 262 -16.72 -17.38 15.92
N VAL A 263 -16.26 -16.18 16.22
CA VAL A 263 -15.41 -15.87 17.37
C VAL A 263 -16.02 -14.71 18.16
N GLY A 264 -15.83 -14.73 19.47
CA GLY A 264 -16.33 -13.72 20.38
C GLY A 264 -15.42 -13.62 21.60
N LEU A 265 -15.49 -12.51 22.32
CA LEU A 265 -14.78 -12.36 23.59
C LEU A 265 -15.27 -13.43 24.59
N ARG A 266 -14.38 -13.87 25.48
CA ARG A 266 -14.75 -14.70 26.63
C ARG A 266 -15.34 -13.89 27.76
#